data_AF-A0A945MRR5-F1
#
_entry.id   AF-A0A945MRR5-F1
#
_cell.length_a   1.000
_cell.length_b   1.000
_cell.length_c   1.000
_cell.angle_alpha   90.00
_cell.angle_beta   90.00
_cell.angle_gamma   90.00
#
_symmetry.space_group_name_H-M   'P 1'
#
loop_
_entity.id
_entity.type
_entity.pdbx_description
1 polymer ?
#
loop_
_entity_poly.entity_id
_entity_poly.type
_entity_poly.pdbx_seq_one_letter_code
_entity_poly.pdbx_strand_id
1 'polypeptide(L)'
;MKQFVNIAKVAMLAFAFAGCGGGSGLGPQEIQKQEKKLRDRLPIDWVNYNAGDYQAAIDFFVKTLDQAETFKGSEAILNEIKSEAHNGIAWAFFRQQDLESSWNSFQQATRLNRRNPDAWAGWAGVALASGRYNDAAQFAIQALETDAQYNSAFRIDEGNRELGHDRFDSRHIRLMLAEAYFQMGRYSAIDRADPNNAAAQVRLLKGSFVFHDPGQLVQEMSKVSLELQQETTGGF
;
A
#
# COMPACT_ATOMS: atom_id res chain seq x y z
N MET A 1 23.65 71.90 5.45
CA MET A 1 23.82 71.80 6.92
C MET A 1 23.40 70.39 7.31
N LYS A 2 24.33 69.43 7.44
CA LYS A 2 24.87 68.88 8.71
C LYS A 2 23.73 68.69 9.74
N GLN A 3 23.40 67.48 10.19
CA GLN A 3 24.21 66.75 11.15
C GLN A 3 23.72 65.30 11.44
N PHE A 4 24.70 64.40 11.67
CA PHE A 4 24.75 63.23 12.59
C PHE A 4 23.68 62.11 12.50
N VAL A 5 23.96 60.88 12.04
CA VAL A 5 24.80 59.76 12.59
C VAL A 5 24.19 59.01 13.79
N ASN A 6 23.89 57.73 13.51
CA ASN A 6 24.01 56.50 14.32
C ASN A 6 22.82 55.86 15.08
N ILE A 7 22.52 54.63 14.59
CA ILE A 7 22.47 53.32 15.28
C ILE A 7 21.40 53.11 16.35
N ALA A 8 20.46 52.20 16.09
CA ALA A 8 20.32 50.95 16.85
C ALA A 8 19.20 50.03 16.34
N LYS A 9 19.61 48.85 15.85
CA LYS A 9 19.02 47.52 16.13
C LYS A 9 17.56 47.27 15.74
N VAL A 10 17.34 46.83 14.50
CA VAL A 10 16.38 45.75 14.24
C VAL A 10 17.20 44.59 13.66
N ALA A 11 17.68 43.73 14.55
CA ALA A 11 18.35 42.50 14.16
C ALA A 11 17.30 41.57 13.55
N MET A 12 17.30 41.44 12.23
CA MET A 12 16.75 40.28 11.54
C MET A 12 17.49 39.05 12.07
N LEU A 13 16.86 38.30 12.97
CA LEU A 13 17.24 36.92 13.24
C LEU A 13 16.90 36.10 11.98
N ALA A 14 17.86 36.06 11.05
CA ALA A 14 17.95 34.96 10.10
C ALA A 14 18.21 33.71 10.94
N PHE A 15 17.17 32.89 11.15
CA PHE A 15 17.34 31.52 11.60
C PHE A 15 18.14 30.79 10.51
N ALA A 16 19.46 30.80 10.67
CA ALA A 16 20.32 29.81 10.09
C ALA A 16 19.92 28.47 10.72
N PHE A 17 18.98 27.77 10.10
CA PHE A 17 18.95 26.32 10.20
C PHE A 17 20.19 25.80 9.50
N ALA A 18 21.33 25.87 10.20
CA ALA A 18 22.41 24.93 10.03
C ALA A 18 21.90 23.58 10.55
N GLY A 19 20.98 22.99 9.79
CA GLY A 19 20.66 21.59 9.92
C GLY A 19 21.89 20.83 9.46
N CYS A 20 22.55 20.17 10.40
CA CYS A 20 23.47 19.07 10.10
C CYS A 20 22.65 17.92 9.49
N GLY A 21 22.18 18.10 8.26
CA GLY A 21 21.65 17.04 7.42
C GLY A 21 22.65 16.87 6.29
N GLY A 22 23.26 15.70 6.19
CA GLY A 22 24.17 15.33 5.09
C GLY A 22 23.42 15.33 3.75
N GLY A 23 23.10 16.52 3.23
CA GLY A 23 22.53 16.70 1.92
C GLY A 23 23.61 16.41 0.89
N SER A 24 23.28 15.58 -0.09
CA SER A 24 24.15 15.19 -1.22
C SER A 24 24.66 16.36 -2.08
N GLY A 25 24.40 17.62 -1.71
CA GLY A 25 24.70 18.83 -2.48
C GLY A 25 23.82 19.01 -3.72
N LEU A 26 22.87 18.10 -3.96
CA LEU A 26 21.98 18.13 -5.11
C LEU A 26 20.74 18.96 -4.81
N GLY A 27 20.38 19.86 -5.74
CA GLY A 27 19.11 20.57 -5.68
C GLY A 27 17.92 19.63 -5.93
N PRO A 28 16.69 20.00 -5.50
CA PRO A 28 15.50 19.14 -5.63
C PRO A 28 15.23 18.63 -7.05
N GLN A 29 15.51 19.43 -8.08
CA GLN A 29 15.33 19.04 -9.48
C GLN A 29 16.28 17.93 -9.92
N GLU A 30 17.53 17.96 -9.46
CA GLU A 30 18.52 16.93 -9.82
C GLU A 30 18.23 15.62 -9.08
N ILE A 31 17.72 15.69 -7.84
CA ILE A 31 17.19 14.54 -7.10
C ILE A 31 16.06 13.89 -7.91
N GLN A 32 15.04 14.66 -8.30
CA GLN A 32 13.92 14.15 -9.11
C GLN A 32 14.38 13.53 -10.43
N LYS A 33 15.38 14.11 -11.09
CA LYS A 33 15.94 13.57 -12.33
C LYS A 33 16.66 12.24 -12.10
N GLN A 34 17.41 12.11 -11.01
CA GLN A 34 18.08 10.85 -10.66
C GLN A 34 17.06 9.77 -10.28
N GLU A 35 16.01 10.14 -9.55
CA GLU A 35 14.89 9.25 -9.20
C GLU A 35 14.16 8.73 -10.43
N LYS A 36 13.78 9.62 -11.37
CA LYS A 36 13.16 9.23 -12.64
C LYS A 36 14.04 8.25 -13.41
N LYS A 37 15.34 8.55 -13.53
CA LYS A 37 16.31 7.65 -14.19
C LYS A 37 16.41 6.29 -13.51
N LEU A 38 16.35 6.21 -12.19
CA LEU A 38 16.38 4.94 -11.48
C LEU A 38 15.12 4.12 -11.77
N ARG A 39 13.93 4.74 -11.70
CA ARG A 39 12.66 4.08 -12.03
C ARG A 39 12.60 3.60 -13.47
N ASP A 40 13.12 4.38 -14.41
CA ASP A 40 13.17 4.00 -15.83
C ASP A 40 14.13 2.84 -16.10
N ARG A 41 15.16 2.65 -15.26
CA ARG A 41 16.12 1.54 -15.39
C ARG A 41 15.73 0.29 -14.61
N LEU A 42 14.93 0.45 -13.56
CA LEU A 42 14.43 -0.61 -12.69
C LEU A 42 12.91 -0.67 -12.80
N PRO A 43 12.39 -1.29 -13.87
CA PRO A 43 10.96 -1.25 -14.14
C PRO A 43 10.20 -2.09 -13.10
N ILE A 44 9.06 -1.55 -12.69
CA ILE A 44 8.07 -2.16 -11.79
C ILE A 44 6.73 -2.16 -12.53
N ASP A 45 6.61 -3.10 -13.46
CA ASP A 45 5.49 -3.20 -14.40
C ASP A 45 4.67 -4.47 -14.10
N TRP A 46 3.35 -4.34 -14.16
CA TRP A 46 2.39 -5.40 -13.88
C TRP A 46 1.89 -6.15 -15.13
N VAL A 47 2.41 -5.88 -16.33
CA VAL A 47 1.96 -6.51 -17.59
C VAL A 47 1.86 -8.03 -17.52
N ASN A 48 2.92 -8.72 -17.08
CA ASN A 48 2.90 -10.19 -17.00
C ASN A 48 1.85 -10.69 -16.00
N TYR A 49 1.72 -10.00 -14.87
CA TYR A 49 0.72 -10.31 -13.86
C TYR A 49 -0.70 -10.11 -14.38
N ASN A 50 -0.97 -8.99 -15.03
CA ASN A 50 -2.26 -8.65 -15.62
C ASN A 50 -2.64 -9.59 -16.78
N ALA A 51 -1.64 -10.13 -17.49
CA ALA A 51 -1.82 -11.19 -18.48
C ALA A 51 -2.09 -12.58 -17.87
N GLY A 52 -1.99 -12.72 -16.55
CA GLY A 52 -2.15 -13.99 -15.84
C GLY A 52 -0.91 -14.89 -15.86
N ASP A 53 0.21 -14.42 -16.43
CA ASP A 53 1.48 -15.13 -16.41
C ASP A 53 2.26 -14.78 -15.13
N TYR A 54 1.82 -15.39 -14.03
CA TYR A 54 2.39 -15.13 -12.70
C TYR A 54 3.86 -15.57 -12.58
N GLN A 55 4.27 -16.60 -13.33
CA GLN A 55 5.67 -17.02 -13.31
C GLN A 55 6.55 -15.98 -14.02
N ALA A 56 6.14 -15.50 -15.19
CA ALA A 56 6.86 -14.43 -15.86
C ALA A 56 6.85 -13.12 -15.06
N ALA A 57 5.80 -12.86 -14.27
CA ALA A 57 5.76 -11.73 -13.34
C ALA A 57 6.82 -11.89 -12.23
N ILE A 58 6.91 -13.07 -11.60
CA ILE A 58 7.93 -13.37 -10.59
C ILE A 58 9.32 -13.17 -11.17
N ASP A 59 9.61 -13.80 -12.31
CA ASP A 59 10.92 -13.72 -12.96
C ASP A 59 11.31 -12.27 -13.30
N PHE A 60 10.33 -11.47 -13.75
CA PHE A 60 10.51 -10.05 -14.04
C PHE A 60 10.88 -9.25 -12.79
N PHE A 61 10.13 -9.40 -11.69
CA PHE A 61 10.40 -8.67 -10.45
C PHE A 61 11.68 -9.14 -9.75
N VAL A 62 12.02 -10.43 -9.82
CA VAL A 62 13.31 -10.96 -9.33
C VAL A 62 14.46 -10.31 -10.08
N LYS A 63 14.37 -10.19 -11.41
CA LYS A 63 15.36 -9.48 -12.20
C LYS A 63 15.48 -8.00 -11.78
N THR A 64 14.38 -7.34 -11.46
CA THR A 64 14.41 -5.97 -10.92
C THR A 64 15.15 -5.90 -9.59
N LEU A 65 14.96 -6.88 -8.69
CA LEU A 65 15.71 -6.97 -7.43
C LEU A 65 17.21 -7.14 -7.67
N ASP A 66 17.61 -8.09 -8.53
CA ASP A 66 19.02 -8.35 -8.86
C ASP A 66 19.69 -7.09 -9.42
N GLN A 67 19.02 -6.40 -10.35
CA GLN A 67 19.52 -5.16 -10.91
C GLN A 67 19.65 -4.07 -9.85
N ALA A 68 18.67 -3.93 -8.96
CA ALA A 68 18.67 -2.93 -7.90
C ALA A 68 19.84 -3.08 -6.91
N GLU A 69 20.39 -4.29 -6.73
CA GLU A 69 21.60 -4.52 -5.92
C GLU A 69 22.87 -3.97 -6.56
N THR A 70 22.92 -3.91 -7.90
CA THR A 70 24.09 -3.42 -8.63
C THR A 70 24.10 -1.90 -8.80
N PHE A 71 22.96 -1.23 -8.56
CA PHE A 71 22.84 0.20 -8.78
C PHE A 71 23.32 1.02 -7.59
N LYS A 72 24.11 2.06 -7.91
CA LYS A 72 24.42 3.14 -6.97
C LYS A 72 23.35 4.22 -7.13
N GLY A 73 22.66 4.56 -6.05
CA GLY A 73 21.56 5.51 -6.05
C GLY A 73 21.10 5.86 -4.65
N SER A 74 20.02 6.63 -4.57
CA SER A 74 19.35 6.92 -3.28
C SER A 74 18.84 5.61 -2.68
N GLU A 75 19.32 5.27 -1.48
CA GLU A 75 18.91 4.05 -0.76
C GLU A 75 17.39 4.05 -0.50
N ALA A 76 16.80 5.20 -0.19
CA ALA A 76 15.37 5.32 0.01
C ALA A 76 14.57 4.91 -1.24
N ILE A 77 15.04 5.33 -2.42
CA ILE A 77 14.39 5.05 -3.70
C ILE A 77 14.61 3.61 -4.13
N LEU A 78 15.81 3.07 -3.88
CA LEU A 78 16.09 1.66 -4.09
C LEU A 78 15.23 0.78 -3.18
N ASN A 79 15.03 1.16 -1.92
CA ASN A 79 14.17 0.43 -0.99
C ASN A 79 12.69 0.50 -1.41
N GLU A 80 12.23 1.64 -1.95
CA GLU A 80 10.90 1.74 -2.54
C GLU A 80 10.74 0.79 -3.73
N ILE A 81 11.68 0.81 -4.68
CA ILE A 81 11.66 -0.09 -5.86
C ILE A 81 11.71 -1.56 -5.45
N LYS A 82 12.60 -1.91 -4.51
CA LYS A 82 12.69 -3.28 -3.98
C LYS A 82 11.41 -3.69 -3.25
N SER A 83 10.78 -2.76 -2.54
CA SER A 83 9.47 -3.00 -1.92
C SER A 83 8.41 -3.30 -2.97
N GLU A 84 8.32 -2.50 -4.04
CA GLU A 84 7.38 -2.75 -5.13
C GLU A 84 7.65 -4.07 -5.85
N ALA A 85 8.91 -4.44 -6.06
CA ALA A 85 9.26 -5.71 -6.67
C ALA A 85 8.87 -6.91 -5.77
N HIS A 86 9.16 -6.84 -4.47
CA HIS A 86 8.69 -7.86 -3.52
C HIS A 86 7.16 -7.92 -3.44
N ASN A 87 6.46 -6.79 -3.53
CA ASN A 87 5.00 -6.72 -3.58
C ASN A 87 4.45 -7.45 -4.81
N GLY A 88 5.03 -7.19 -6.00
CA GLY A 88 4.66 -7.90 -7.23
C GLY A 88 4.90 -9.41 -7.19
N ILE A 89 6.05 -9.84 -6.65
CA ILE A 89 6.34 -11.26 -6.39
C ILE A 89 5.30 -11.87 -5.46
N ALA A 90 4.95 -11.17 -4.38
CA ALA A 90 4.03 -11.66 -3.36
C ALA A 90 2.62 -11.89 -3.93
N TRP A 91 2.11 -10.93 -4.71
CA TRP A 91 0.83 -11.06 -5.39
C TRP A 91 0.84 -12.20 -6.41
N ALA A 92 1.92 -12.35 -7.19
CA ALA A 92 2.04 -13.46 -8.14
C ALA A 92 2.01 -14.83 -7.44
N PHE A 93 2.74 -15.00 -6.32
CA PHE A 93 2.65 -16.22 -5.51
C PHE A 93 1.26 -16.43 -4.90
N PHE A 94 0.60 -15.36 -4.46
CA PHE A 94 -0.77 -15.45 -3.95
C PHE A 94 -1.73 -16.01 -5.02
N ARG A 95 -1.60 -15.55 -6.27
CA ARG A 95 -2.39 -16.07 -7.41
C ARG A 95 -2.06 -17.52 -7.76
N GLN A 96 -0.84 -17.96 -7.51
CA GLN A 96 -0.43 -19.37 -7.60
C GLN A 96 -0.85 -20.20 -6.38
N GLN A 97 -1.52 -19.61 -5.38
CA GLN A 97 -1.91 -20.24 -4.11
C GLN A 97 -0.72 -20.64 -3.21
N ASP A 98 0.48 -20.14 -3.48
CA ASP A 98 1.64 -20.31 -2.59
C ASP A 98 1.62 -19.22 -1.51
N LEU A 99 0.84 -19.48 -0.46
CA LEU A 99 0.65 -18.54 0.64
C LEU A 99 1.92 -18.30 1.46
N GLU A 100 2.84 -19.27 1.52
CA GLU A 100 4.07 -19.15 2.30
C GLU A 100 5.07 -18.23 1.60
N SER A 101 5.32 -18.45 0.31
CA SER A 101 6.19 -17.58 -0.50
C SER A 101 5.61 -16.16 -0.61
N SER A 102 4.29 -16.06 -0.74
CA SER A 102 3.58 -14.78 -0.73
C SER A 102 3.75 -14.03 0.59
N TRP A 103 3.54 -14.70 1.74
CA TRP A 103 3.74 -14.12 3.07
C TRP A 103 5.15 -13.55 3.25
N ASN A 104 6.17 -14.34 2.90
CA ASN A 104 7.56 -13.95 3.04
C ASN A 104 7.88 -12.71 2.18
N SER A 105 7.33 -12.65 0.97
CA SER A 105 7.56 -11.55 0.03
C SER A 105 6.88 -10.25 0.50
N PHE A 106 5.63 -10.31 0.98
CA PHE A 106 4.97 -9.14 1.57
C PHE A 106 5.68 -8.64 2.84
N GLN A 107 6.19 -9.55 3.67
CA GLN A 107 7.01 -9.17 4.83
C GLN A 107 8.27 -8.41 4.39
N GLN A 108 8.95 -8.83 3.31
CA GLN A 108 10.10 -8.09 2.80
C GLN A 108 9.72 -6.72 2.25
N ALA A 109 8.63 -6.64 1.49
CA ALA A 109 8.14 -5.37 0.94
C ALA A 109 7.87 -4.35 2.05
N THR A 110 7.07 -4.72 3.04
CA THR A 110 6.73 -3.83 4.17
C THR A 110 7.92 -3.51 5.08
N ARG A 111 8.93 -4.39 5.17
CA ARG A 111 10.21 -4.11 5.86
C ARG A 111 11.02 -3.04 5.15
N LEU A 112 11.08 -3.09 3.83
CA LEU A 112 11.82 -2.14 2.99
C LEU A 112 11.11 -0.79 2.91
N ASN A 113 9.78 -0.80 2.78
CA ASN A 113 8.97 0.40 2.74
C ASN A 113 7.66 0.21 3.51
N ARG A 114 7.62 0.74 4.74
CA ARG A 114 6.41 0.74 5.58
C ARG A 114 5.26 1.59 5.02
N ARG A 115 5.52 2.42 4.00
CA ARG A 115 4.52 3.27 3.34
C ARG A 115 4.01 2.69 2.03
N ASN A 116 4.25 1.42 1.74
CA ASN A 116 3.62 0.73 0.62
C ASN A 116 2.25 0.17 1.08
N PRO A 117 1.11 0.82 0.77
CA PRO A 117 -0.20 0.36 1.22
C PRO A 117 -0.62 -0.95 0.54
N ASP A 118 -0.14 -1.19 -0.68
CA ASP A 118 -0.47 -2.38 -1.47
C ASP A 118 0.12 -3.65 -0.85
N ALA A 119 1.38 -3.58 -0.42
CA ALA A 119 2.04 -4.66 0.29
C ALA A 119 1.35 -5.00 1.61
N TRP A 120 0.86 -4.00 2.35
CA TRP A 120 0.07 -4.24 3.56
C TRP A 120 -1.29 -4.87 3.25
N ALA A 121 -1.95 -4.41 2.18
CA ALA A 121 -3.24 -4.93 1.77
C ALA A 121 -3.14 -6.40 1.32
N GLY A 122 -2.16 -6.72 0.49
CA GLY A 122 -1.89 -8.10 0.07
C GLY A 122 -1.50 -9.00 1.23
N TRP A 123 -0.66 -8.52 2.16
CA TRP A 123 -0.32 -9.30 3.36
C TRP A 123 -1.54 -9.62 4.23
N ALA A 124 -2.47 -8.65 4.37
CA ALA A 124 -3.74 -8.88 5.06
C ALA A 124 -4.56 -9.98 4.38
N GLY A 125 -4.60 -10.01 3.05
CA GLY A 125 -5.26 -11.05 2.26
C GLY A 125 -4.64 -12.44 2.49
N VAL A 126 -3.31 -12.55 2.46
CA VAL A 126 -2.60 -13.81 2.76
C VAL A 126 -2.86 -14.27 4.19
N ALA A 127 -2.83 -13.34 5.15
CA ALA A 127 -3.11 -13.63 6.55
C ALA A 127 -4.55 -14.17 6.73
N LEU A 128 -5.52 -13.54 6.08
CA LEU A 128 -6.91 -13.98 6.10
C LEU A 128 -7.07 -15.38 5.50
N ALA A 129 -6.50 -15.61 4.31
CA ALA A 129 -6.51 -16.92 3.64
C ALA A 129 -5.83 -18.02 4.48
N SER A 130 -4.85 -17.64 5.30
CA SER A 130 -4.14 -18.55 6.21
C SER A 130 -4.84 -18.72 7.58
N GLY A 131 -6.02 -18.14 7.78
CA GLY A 131 -6.75 -18.18 9.06
C GLY A 131 -6.11 -17.36 10.20
N ARG A 132 -5.15 -16.49 9.89
CA ARG A 132 -4.43 -15.64 10.85
C ARG A 132 -5.20 -14.33 11.07
N TYR A 133 -6.38 -14.43 11.69
CA TYR A 133 -7.33 -13.30 11.74
C TYR A 133 -6.83 -12.06 12.49
N ASN A 134 -6.02 -12.24 13.56
CA ASN A 134 -5.41 -11.10 14.25
C ASN A 134 -4.42 -10.35 13.34
N ASP A 135 -3.56 -11.09 12.63
CA ASP A 135 -2.58 -10.52 11.69
C ASP A 135 -3.30 -9.84 10.51
N ALA A 136 -4.34 -10.49 9.96
CA ALA A 136 -5.16 -9.92 8.89
C ALA A 136 -5.76 -8.56 9.29
N ALA A 137 -6.31 -8.45 10.50
CA ALA A 137 -6.85 -7.20 10.99
C ALA A 137 -5.77 -6.12 11.17
N GLN A 138 -4.60 -6.48 11.73
CA GLN A 138 -3.50 -5.53 11.92
C GLN A 138 -2.97 -5.00 10.58
N PHE A 139 -2.73 -5.87 9.61
CA PHE A 139 -2.21 -5.48 8.29
C PHE A 139 -3.24 -4.67 7.49
N ALA A 140 -4.53 -5.02 7.55
CA ALA A 140 -5.59 -4.26 6.91
C ALA A 140 -5.71 -2.83 7.49
N ILE A 141 -5.59 -2.68 8.81
CA ILE A 141 -5.55 -1.37 9.45
C ILE A 141 -4.34 -0.58 8.97
N GLN A 142 -3.15 -1.20 8.96
CA GLN A 142 -1.92 -0.55 8.50
C GLN A 142 -2.02 -0.07 7.03
N ALA A 143 -2.68 -0.85 6.17
CA ALA A 143 -2.95 -0.45 4.78
C ALA A 143 -3.84 0.81 4.72
N LEU A 144 -4.96 0.82 5.45
CA LEU A 144 -5.90 1.95 5.49
C LEU A 144 -5.34 3.20 6.20
N GLU A 145 -4.43 3.04 7.15
CA GLU A 145 -3.69 4.15 7.78
C GLU A 145 -2.66 4.75 6.84
N THR A 146 -2.03 3.92 6.01
CA THR A 146 -1.05 4.36 5.01
C THR A 146 -1.75 5.08 3.86
N ASP A 147 -2.85 4.53 3.36
CA ASP A 147 -3.69 5.15 2.34
C ASP A 147 -5.17 4.77 2.54
N ALA A 148 -5.95 5.74 3.05
CA ALA A 148 -7.38 5.56 3.30
C ALA A 148 -8.23 5.43 2.02
N GLN A 149 -7.68 5.84 0.87
CA GLN A 149 -8.31 5.78 -0.45
C GLN A 149 -7.59 4.80 -1.38
N TYR A 150 -6.84 3.85 -0.79
CA TYR A 150 -6.05 2.88 -1.53
C TYR A 150 -6.84 2.22 -2.67
N ASN A 151 -6.19 2.13 -3.82
CA ASN A 151 -6.71 1.54 -5.04
C ASN A 151 -5.55 1.04 -5.90
N SER A 152 -5.57 -0.25 -6.21
CA SER A 152 -4.59 -0.92 -7.09
C SER A 152 -5.02 -0.93 -8.55
N ALA A 153 -6.19 -0.42 -8.93
CA ALA A 153 -6.70 -0.48 -10.30
C ALA A 153 -5.69 -0.03 -11.37
N PHE A 154 -5.87 -0.60 -12.56
CA PHE A 154 -5.04 -0.36 -13.73
C PHE A 154 -4.79 1.14 -13.95
N ARG A 155 -3.50 1.48 -14.03
CA ARG A 155 -3.01 2.83 -14.34
C ARG A 155 -1.73 2.71 -15.13
N ILE A 156 -1.54 3.62 -16.07
CA ILE A 156 -0.32 3.72 -16.88
C ILE A 156 0.40 5.03 -16.60
N ASP A 157 1.72 5.01 -16.67
CA ASP A 157 2.53 6.22 -16.57
C ASP A 157 2.97 6.78 -17.94
N GLU A 158 3.74 7.87 -17.93
CA GLU A 158 4.29 8.50 -19.14
C GLU A 158 5.16 7.56 -20.00
N GLY A 159 5.71 6.50 -19.39
CA GLY A 159 6.52 5.49 -20.05
C GLY A 159 5.72 4.30 -20.57
N ASN A 160 4.38 4.36 -20.51
CA ASN A 160 3.48 3.27 -20.87
C ASN A 160 3.70 1.98 -20.04
N ARG A 161 4.15 2.12 -18.79
CA ARG A 161 4.25 1.01 -17.83
C ARG A 161 2.93 0.83 -17.11
N GLU A 162 2.52 -0.42 -16.89
CA GLU A 162 1.33 -0.73 -16.08
C GLU A 162 1.70 -0.73 -14.59
N LEU A 163 1.13 0.18 -13.80
CA LEU A 163 1.43 0.34 -12.37
C LEU A 163 0.30 -0.11 -11.44
N GLY A 164 -0.68 -0.85 -11.95
CA GLY A 164 -1.85 -1.31 -11.21
C GLY A 164 -2.29 -2.72 -11.62
N HIS A 165 -3.05 -3.38 -10.74
CA HIS A 165 -3.53 -4.75 -10.85
C HIS A 165 -4.91 -4.92 -10.19
N ASP A 166 -5.64 -6.00 -10.51
CA ASP A 166 -6.81 -6.58 -9.83
C ASP A 166 -8.04 -5.70 -9.46
N ARG A 167 -8.03 -4.39 -9.72
CA ARG A 167 -9.09 -3.44 -9.32
C ARG A 167 -9.47 -3.58 -7.84
N PHE A 168 -8.46 -3.82 -7.01
CA PHE A 168 -8.63 -4.04 -5.58
C PHE A 168 -8.44 -2.72 -4.82
N ASP A 169 -9.35 -2.39 -3.91
CA ASP A 169 -9.41 -1.06 -3.29
C ASP A 169 -9.74 -1.11 -1.79
N SER A 170 -9.82 0.06 -1.15
CA SER A 170 -10.14 0.18 0.28
C SER A 170 -11.43 -0.52 0.71
N ARG A 171 -12.41 -0.75 -0.19
CA ARG A 171 -13.64 -1.48 0.13
C ARG A 171 -13.36 -2.97 0.34
N HIS A 172 -12.48 -3.52 -0.47
CA HIS A 172 -12.01 -4.90 -0.30
C HIS A 172 -11.25 -5.05 1.03
N ILE A 173 -10.40 -4.09 1.39
CA ILE A 173 -9.69 -4.10 2.68
C ILE A 173 -10.65 -4.05 3.86
N ARG A 174 -11.70 -3.22 3.78
CA ARG A 174 -12.74 -3.18 4.82
C ARG A 174 -13.53 -4.48 4.92
N LEU A 175 -13.80 -5.14 3.79
CA LEU A 175 -14.45 -6.45 3.80
C LEU A 175 -13.56 -7.51 4.46
N MET A 176 -12.25 -7.56 4.14
CA MET A 176 -11.29 -8.45 4.81
C MET A 176 -11.23 -8.18 6.32
N LEU A 177 -11.22 -6.90 6.73
CA LEU A 177 -11.23 -6.52 8.13
C LEU A 177 -12.53 -6.94 8.82
N ALA A 178 -13.67 -6.82 8.14
CA ALA A 178 -14.96 -7.28 8.63
C ALA A 178 -14.95 -8.81 8.85
N GLU A 179 -14.42 -9.56 7.89
CA GLU A 179 -14.31 -11.01 7.98
C GLU A 179 -13.37 -11.44 9.11
N ALA A 180 -12.18 -10.84 9.20
CA ALA A 180 -11.25 -11.11 10.29
C ALA A 180 -11.90 -10.86 11.66
N TYR A 181 -12.62 -9.75 11.83
CA TYR A 181 -13.36 -9.48 13.06
C TYR A 181 -14.48 -10.47 13.33
N PHE A 182 -15.22 -10.88 12.31
CA PHE A 182 -16.26 -11.87 12.44
C PHE A 182 -15.69 -13.21 12.96
N GLN A 183 -14.60 -13.68 12.35
CA GLN A 183 -13.91 -14.92 12.74
C GLN A 183 -13.31 -14.86 14.14
N MET A 184 -12.95 -13.67 14.63
CA MET A 184 -12.53 -13.45 16.02
C MET A 184 -13.69 -13.31 17.02
N GLY A 185 -14.95 -13.42 16.58
CA GLY A 185 -16.13 -13.22 17.44
C GLY A 185 -16.46 -11.75 17.74
N ARG A 186 -15.83 -10.80 17.03
CA ARG A 186 -15.97 -9.34 17.23
C ARG A 186 -16.94 -8.74 16.22
N TYR A 187 -18.23 -9.06 16.30
CA TYR A 187 -19.18 -8.69 15.23
C TYR A 187 -20.38 -7.81 15.66
N SER A 188 -20.64 -7.64 16.95
CA SER A 188 -21.73 -6.80 17.46
C SER A 188 -21.23 -5.39 17.78
N ALA A 189 -21.93 -4.38 17.25
CA ALA A 189 -21.70 -2.97 17.62
C ALA A 189 -22.61 -2.50 18.77
N ILE A 190 -23.49 -3.38 19.29
CA ILE A 190 -24.30 -3.07 20.47
C ILE A 190 -23.41 -3.01 21.72
N ASP A 191 -22.30 -3.75 21.71
CA ASP A 191 -21.41 -3.84 22.86
C ASP A 191 -20.41 -2.67 22.95
N ARG A 192 -20.00 -2.06 21.82
CA ARG A 192 -19.22 -0.80 21.75
C ARG A 192 -19.39 -0.11 20.38
N ALA A 193 -19.45 1.23 20.37
CA ALA A 193 -19.20 2.05 19.18
C ALA A 193 -17.69 2.01 18.83
N ASP A 194 -17.16 0.80 18.64
CA ASP A 194 -15.77 0.52 18.33
C ASP A 194 -15.66 0.27 16.82
N PRO A 195 -14.85 1.01 16.06
CA PRO A 195 -14.59 0.68 14.66
C PRO A 195 -14.02 -0.74 14.49
N ASN A 196 -13.49 -1.34 15.56
CA ASN A 196 -12.88 -2.67 15.54
C ASN A 196 -13.89 -3.81 15.73
N ASN A 197 -14.98 -3.79 14.96
CA ASN A 197 -15.90 -4.91 14.83
C ASN A 197 -16.44 -5.06 13.40
N ALA A 198 -16.90 -6.27 13.06
CA ALA A 198 -17.34 -6.60 11.71
C ALA A 198 -18.53 -5.74 11.22
N ALA A 199 -19.57 -5.56 12.05
CA ALA A 199 -20.72 -4.74 11.68
C ALA A 199 -20.35 -3.26 11.46
N ALA A 200 -19.36 -2.73 12.18
CA ALA A 200 -18.85 -1.37 11.94
C ALA A 200 -18.18 -1.25 10.57
N GLN A 201 -17.38 -2.23 10.17
CA GLN A 201 -16.76 -2.24 8.84
C GLN A 201 -17.80 -2.35 7.72
N VAL A 202 -18.84 -3.18 7.89
CA VAL A 202 -19.96 -3.26 6.94
C VAL A 202 -20.73 -1.94 6.85
N ARG A 203 -20.93 -1.21 7.96
CA ARG A 203 -21.53 0.14 7.92
C ARG A 203 -20.70 1.13 7.10
N LEU A 204 -19.37 1.09 7.22
CA LEU A 204 -18.49 1.95 6.45
C LEU A 204 -18.54 1.66 4.94
N LEU A 205 -18.88 0.43 4.56
CA LEU A 205 -19.08 0.04 3.17
C LEU A 205 -20.43 0.50 2.61
N LYS A 206 -21.51 0.34 3.39
CA LYS A 206 -22.89 0.56 2.92
C LYS A 206 -23.48 1.93 3.26
N GLY A 207 -22.80 2.72 4.10
CA GLY A 207 -23.30 3.95 4.69
C GLY A 207 -24.33 3.72 5.82
N SER A 208 -25.17 2.68 5.73
CA SER A 208 -26.08 2.27 6.79
C SER A 208 -26.19 0.74 6.89
N PHE A 209 -26.15 0.22 8.12
CA PHE A 209 -26.39 -1.19 8.43
C PHE A 209 -26.77 -1.32 9.91
N VAL A 210 -27.80 -2.12 10.22
CA VAL A 210 -28.22 -2.44 11.59
C VAL A 210 -27.98 -3.92 11.81
N PHE A 211 -27.19 -4.24 12.82
CA PHE A 211 -26.90 -5.63 13.18
C PHE A 211 -28.09 -6.21 13.96
N HIS A 212 -28.62 -7.34 13.49
CA HIS A 212 -29.64 -8.11 14.22
C HIS A 212 -29.07 -9.43 14.74
N ASP A 213 -28.38 -10.18 13.89
CA ASP A 213 -27.78 -11.45 14.23
C ASP A 213 -26.55 -11.77 13.33
N PRO A 214 -25.70 -12.73 13.73
CA PRO A 214 -24.51 -13.09 12.95
C PRO A 214 -24.83 -13.62 11.55
N GLY A 215 -25.95 -14.31 11.35
CA GLY A 215 -26.35 -14.85 10.05
C GLY A 215 -26.68 -13.75 9.05
N GLN A 216 -27.42 -12.73 9.49
CA GLN A 216 -27.67 -11.53 8.69
C GLN A 216 -26.36 -10.83 8.31
N LEU A 217 -25.43 -10.67 9.26
CA LEU A 217 -24.14 -10.03 8.98
C LEU A 217 -23.35 -10.80 7.92
N VAL A 218 -23.28 -12.13 8.01
CA VAL A 218 -22.63 -12.96 6.99
C VAL A 218 -23.28 -12.77 5.63
N GLN A 219 -24.62 -12.79 5.56
CA GLN A 219 -25.35 -12.55 4.32
C GLN A 219 -25.01 -11.18 3.71
N GLU A 220 -24.89 -10.14 4.53
CA GLU A 220 -24.51 -8.81 4.05
C GLU A 220 -23.06 -8.74 3.57
N MET A 221 -22.11 -9.34 4.29
CA MET A 221 -20.72 -9.44 3.83
C MET A 221 -20.63 -10.20 2.49
N SER A 222 -21.41 -11.28 2.33
CA SER A 222 -21.47 -12.02 1.06
C SER A 222 -22.04 -11.18 -0.08
N LYS A 223 -23.06 -10.34 0.16
CA LYS A 223 -23.57 -9.42 -0.87
C LYS A 223 -22.51 -8.42 -1.32
N VAL A 224 -21.81 -7.79 -0.36
CA VAL A 224 -20.72 -6.86 -0.67
C VAL A 224 -19.61 -7.57 -1.44
N SER A 225 -19.24 -8.79 -1.04
CA SER A 225 -18.24 -9.59 -1.76
C SER A 225 -18.62 -9.81 -3.23
N LEU A 226 -19.88 -10.18 -3.49
CA LEU A 226 -20.40 -10.37 -4.85
C LEU A 226 -20.43 -9.07 -5.66
N GLU A 227 -20.84 -7.96 -5.05
CA GLU A 227 -20.83 -6.63 -5.67
C GLU A 227 -19.42 -6.26 -6.13
N LEU A 228 -18.43 -6.39 -5.24
CA LEU A 228 -17.02 -6.10 -5.54
C LEU A 228 -16.48 -7.03 -6.65
N GLN A 229 -16.79 -8.32 -6.60
CA GLN A 229 -16.37 -9.27 -7.65
C GLN A 229 -16.94 -8.90 -9.04
N GLN A 230 -18.19 -8.45 -9.10
CA GLN A 230 -18.81 -8.01 -10.35
C GLN A 230 -18.12 -6.76 -10.92
N GLU A 231 -17.74 -5.81 -10.07
CA GLU A 231 -16.99 -4.61 -10.49
C GLU A 231 -15.58 -4.95 -11.02
N THR A 232 -14.91 -5.94 -10.41
CA THR A 232 -13.61 -6.42 -10.87
C THR A 232 -13.69 -7.09 -12.24
N THR A 233 -14.72 -7.91 -12.47
CA THR A 233 -14.88 -8.71 -13.70
C THR A 233 -15.58 -7.98 -14.85
N GLY A 234 -16.44 -6.99 -14.56
CA GLY A 234 -17.37 -6.39 -15.52
C GLY A 234 -16.80 -5.32 -16.45
N GLY A 235 -15.48 -5.18 -16.60
CA GLY A 235 -14.89 -4.16 -17.47
C GLY A 235 -13.80 -4.68 -18.40
N PHE A 236 -14.02 -5.85 -19.00
CA PHE A 236 -13.32 -6.33 -20.19
C PHE A 236 -14.20 -6.14 -21.42
#